data_AF-A0A9P1G6E5-F1
#
_entry.id   AF-A0A9P1G6E5-F1
#
_cell.length_a   1.000
_cell.length_b   1.000
_cell.length_c   1.000
_cell.angle_alpha   90.00
_cell.angle_beta   90.00
_cell.angle_gamma   90.00
#
_symmetry.space_group_name_H-M   'P 1'
#
loop_
_entity.id
_entity.type
_entity.pdbx_description
1 polymer ?
#
loop_
_entity_poly.entity_id
_entity_poly.type
_entity_poly.pdbx_seq_one_letter_code
_entity_poly.pdbx_strand_id
1 'polypeptide(L)'
;MSGYSGVSAETKESWTSVGWAAVTEAAFALGKEEVSTQGMSLTTRLDTFHPDPMAAIYECRKAALRELGGSLSTGPVTKKELRNASVKDVEGALMSPNFVLFELVTSGNMPSLVCANAVFVVPNSNWQTYRLPMSECPFCPAHDFADQFRFLAKHCTIYPHLCGNWIQKSPKGPLPGLAYNFRYYVAIDDTGNEDDVTEANPLPLLMLLARNDPSSESPFKTTNVTGGAIPLASSQQVAMHLGFFAYKLTKLKMVELCYTGLIGGQAPHSHPMGSFWVLRMDILATMLQEGRMQIQYAPYEMTLTMVGQAMTSDSLFLDASVLNLRKRKRQLEADIADLTDQVGAKKSELASVNGKLEAHATITAE
;
A
#
# COMPACT_ATOMS: atom_id res chain seq x y z
N MET A 1 -62.07 24.65 -9.33
CA MET A 1 -61.16 23.76 -10.09
C MET A 1 -59.77 23.93 -9.49
N SER A 2 -59.44 23.14 -8.48
CA SER A 2 -58.11 23.13 -7.82
C SER A 2 -57.34 21.91 -8.32
N GLY A 3 -56.34 22.14 -9.15
CA GLY A 3 -55.39 21.11 -9.57
C GLY A 3 -54.38 20.87 -8.46
N TYR A 4 -54.53 19.76 -7.74
CA TYR A 4 -53.46 19.18 -6.92
C TYR A 4 -52.44 18.54 -7.87
N SER A 5 -51.32 19.22 -8.11
CA SER A 5 -50.15 18.63 -8.74
C SER A 5 -49.51 17.65 -7.75
N GLY A 6 -49.61 16.35 -8.05
CA GLY A 6 -48.89 15.31 -7.34
C GLY A 6 -47.39 15.53 -7.51
N VAL A 7 -46.74 15.96 -6.44
CA VAL A 7 -45.29 15.84 -6.31
C VAL A 7 -45.02 14.36 -6.07
N SER A 8 -44.61 13.68 -7.14
CA SER A 8 -44.07 12.32 -7.07
C SER A 8 -42.91 12.34 -6.08
N ALA A 9 -43.03 11.52 -5.04
CA ALA A 9 -41.92 11.25 -4.14
C ALA A 9 -40.85 10.51 -4.94
N GLU A 10 -39.77 11.20 -5.31
CA GLU A 10 -38.55 10.55 -5.77
C GLU A 10 -38.08 9.60 -4.68
N THR A 11 -38.31 8.31 -4.87
CA THR A 11 -37.63 7.26 -4.12
C THR A 11 -36.14 7.44 -4.35
N LYS A 12 -35.44 7.98 -3.34
CA LYS A 12 -33.96 7.96 -3.31
C LYS A 12 -33.51 6.53 -3.54
N GLU A 13 -32.98 6.24 -4.72
CA GLU A 13 -32.35 4.95 -5.00
C GLU A 13 -31.25 4.73 -3.97
N SER A 14 -31.42 3.71 -3.13
CA SER A 14 -30.44 3.33 -2.13
C SER A 14 -29.32 2.55 -2.83
N TRP A 15 -28.15 3.18 -2.95
CA TRP A 15 -26.95 2.52 -3.43
C TRP A 15 -26.37 1.62 -2.34
N THR A 16 -26.01 0.39 -2.69
CA THR A 16 -25.45 -0.61 -1.78
C THR A 16 -24.01 -0.94 -2.18
N SER A 17 -23.09 -0.97 -1.22
CA SER A 17 -21.72 -1.40 -1.44
C SER A 17 -21.67 -2.88 -1.81
N VAL A 18 -20.99 -3.19 -2.91
CA VAL A 18 -20.73 -4.53 -3.41
C VAL A 18 -19.35 -5.00 -2.98
N GLY A 19 -18.36 -4.12 -3.07
CA GLY A 19 -16.99 -4.45 -2.68
C GLY A 19 -16.01 -3.32 -2.95
N TRP A 20 -14.74 -3.61 -2.66
CA TRP A 20 -13.66 -2.66 -2.57
C TRP A 20 -12.45 -3.12 -3.37
N ALA A 21 -11.88 -2.24 -4.16
CA ALA A 21 -10.56 -2.41 -4.76
C ALA A 21 -9.61 -1.34 -4.19
N ALA A 22 -8.31 -1.60 -4.20
CA ALA A 22 -7.31 -0.66 -3.70
C ALA A 22 -6.15 -0.54 -4.67
N VAL A 23 -5.64 0.68 -4.82
CA VAL A 23 -4.38 0.98 -5.51
C VAL A 23 -3.55 1.92 -4.66
N THR A 24 -2.23 1.88 -4.82
CA THR A 24 -1.36 2.85 -4.14
C THR A 24 -1.61 4.24 -4.71
N GLU A 25 -1.40 5.28 -3.89
CA GLU A 25 -1.52 6.68 -4.34
C GLU A 25 -0.60 6.98 -5.55
N ALA A 26 0.59 6.37 -5.57
CA ALA A 26 1.52 6.49 -6.69
C ALA A 26 0.98 5.84 -7.97
N ALA A 27 0.43 4.63 -7.90
CA ALA A 27 -0.17 3.97 -9.05
C ALA A 27 -1.41 4.72 -9.56
N PHE A 28 -2.21 5.27 -8.64
CA PHE A 28 -3.35 6.13 -8.99
C PHE A 28 -2.91 7.40 -9.73
N ALA A 29 -1.88 8.09 -9.24
CA ALA A 29 -1.34 9.28 -9.89
C ALA A 29 -0.80 8.98 -11.30
N LEU A 30 -0.12 7.84 -11.46
CA LEU A 30 0.35 7.36 -12.77
C LEU A 30 -0.83 7.05 -13.70
N GLY A 31 -1.86 6.35 -13.22
CA GLY A 31 -3.06 6.06 -14.01
C GLY A 31 -3.79 7.32 -14.46
N LYS A 32 -3.88 8.33 -13.59
CA LYS A 32 -4.43 9.66 -13.91
C LYS A 32 -3.65 10.32 -15.05
N GLU A 33 -2.32 10.22 -15.03
CA GLU A 33 -1.45 10.75 -16.07
C GLU A 33 -1.54 9.96 -17.40
N GLU A 34 -1.62 8.64 -17.35
CA GLU A 34 -1.79 7.79 -18.53
C GLU A 34 -3.11 8.07 -19.24
N VAL A 35 -4.22 8.13 -18.50
CA VAL A 35 -5.53 8.49 -19.09
C VAL A 35 -5.48 9.87 -19.71
N SER A 36 -4.81 10.81 -19.05
CA SER A 36 -4.65 12.18 -19.55
C SER A 36 -3.93 12.22 -20.91
N THR A 37 -3.05 11.26 -21.21
CA THR A 37 -2.22 11.25 -22.42
C THR A 37 -2.72 10.29 -23.50
N GLN A 38 -3.28 9.14 -23.12
CA GLN A 38 -3.59 8.02 -24.01
C GLN A 38 -5.07 7.58 -23.95
N GLY A 39 -5.89 8.20 -23.09
CA GLY A 39 -7.32 7.94 -22.94
C GLY A 39 -7.68 6.74 -22.04
N MET A 40 -6.94 5.64 -22.11
CA MET A 40 -7.13 4.48 -21.22
C MET A 40 -5.84 4.14 -20.46
N SER A 41 -5.94 3.93 -19.15
CA SER A 41 -4.83 3.44 -18.33
C SER A 41 -4.78 1.91 -18.33
N LEU A 42 -3.57 1.36 -18.47
CA LEU A 42 -3.30 -0.06 -18.25
C LEU A 42 -2.96 -0.36 -16.78
N THR A 43 -2.50 0.66 -16.03
CA THR A 43 -2.01 0.52 -14.66
C THR A 43 -3.11 0.48 -13.61
N THR A 44 -4.27 1.11 -13.87
CA THR A 44 -5.38 1.20 -12.89
C THR A 44 -6.63 0.47 -13.40
N ARG A 45 -6.51 -0.83 -13.66
CA ARG A 45 -7.66 -1.67 -14.03
C ARG A 45 -8.27 -2.30 -12.79
N LEU A 46 -9.59 -2.20 -12.66
CA LEU A 46 -10.35 -2.76 -11.55
C LEU A 46 -11.23 -3.89 -12.08
N ASP A 47 -10.81 -5.13 -11.86
CA ASP A 47 -11.59 -6.32 -12.22
C ASP A 47 -12.01 -7.15 -11.00
N THR A 48 -11.38 -6.91 -9.85
CA THR A 48 -11.50 -7.71 -8.63
C THR A 48 -11.82 -6.83 -7.42
N PHE A 49 -12.88 -7.18 -6.70
CA PHE A 49 -13.38 -6.44 -5.53
C PHE A 49 -13.48 -7.36 -4.30
N HIS A 50 -13.12 -6.80 -3.15
CA HIS A 50 -13.05 -7.45 -1.85
C HIS A 50 -14.19 -6.99 -0.94
N PRO A 51 -14.59 -7.77 0.07
CA PRO A 51 -15.77 -7.45 0.85
C PRO A 51 -15.56 -6.27 1.81
N ASP A 52 -14.31 -5.97 2.17
CA ASP A 52 -13.95 -4.84 3.01
C ASP A 52 -12.70 -4.09 2.49
N PRO A 53 -12.52 -2.81 2.90
CA PRO A 53 -11.38 -2.00 2.48
C PRO A 53 -10.00 -2.54 2.85
N MET A 54 -9.87 -3.19 4.02
CA MET A 54 -8.58 -3.69 4.51
C MET A 54 -8.13 -4.91 3.72
N ALA A 55 -9.06 -5.80 3.35
CA ALA A 55 -8.80 -6.91 2.45
C ALA A 55 -8.34 -6.43 1.06
N ALA A 56 -8.94 -5.35 0.54
CA ALA A 56 -8.51 -4.73 -0.72
C ALA A 56 -7.06 -4.22 -0.65
N ILE A 57 -6.70 -3.50 0.42
CA ILE A 57 -5.32 -3.03 0.65
C ILE A 57 -4.34 -4.19 0.81
N TYR A 58 -4.73 -5.24 1.55
CA TYR A 58 -3.91 -6.43 1.72
C TYR A 58 -3.58 -7.08 0.38
N GLU A 59 -4.57 -7.29 -0.49
CA GLU A 59 -4.34 -7.88 -1.81
C GLU A 59 -3.56 -6.94 -2.74
N CYS A 60 -3.77 -5.62 -2.66
CA CYS A 60 -2.95 -4.63 -3.37
C CYS A 60 -1.45 -4.74 -2.99
N ARG A 61 -1.14 -4.76 -1.68
CA ARG A 61 0.25 -4.91 -1.20
C ARG A 61 0.85 -6.27 -1.54
N LYS A 62 0.04 -7.33 -1.51
CA LYS A 62 0.44 -8.67 -1.95
C LYS A 62 0.75 -8.72 -3.44
N ALA A 63 -0.02 -8.04 -4.28
CA ALA A 63 0.27 -7.91 -5.71
C ALA A 63 1.59 -7.16 -5.93
N ALA A 64 1.78 -6.01 -5.28
CA ALA A 64 3.04 -5.25 -5.33
C ALA A 64 4.25 -6.09 -4.91
N LEU A 65 4.14 -6.87 -3.83
CA LEU A 65 5.22 -7.74 -3.39
C LEU A 65 5.48 -8.89 -4.39
N ARG A 66 4.43 -9.44 -5.03
CA ARG A 66 4.59 -10.48 -6.06
C ARG A 66 5.33 -9.98 -7.30
N GLU A 67 5.12 -8.73 -7.69
CA GLU A 67 5.86 -8.10 -8.79
C GLU A 67 7.37 -8.07 -8.50
N LEU A 68 7.73 -7.88 -7.23
CA LEU A 68 9.11 -7.96 -6.74
C LEU A 68 9.65 -9.40 -6.59
N GLY A 69 8.81 -10.42 -6.80
CA GLY A 69 9.16 -11.83 -6.60
C GLY A 69 9.00 -12.32 -5.15
N GLY A 70 8.22 -11.63 -4.32
CA GLY A 70 7.88 -12.09 -2.97
C GLY A 70 6.47 -12.67 -2.88
N SER A 71 6.06 -13.04 -1.65
CA SER A 71 4.73 -13.58 -1.38
C SER A 71 4.25 -13.26 0.03
N LEU A 72 3.03 -12.71 0.15
CA LEU A 72 2.28 -12.63 1.41
C LEU A 72 1.25 -13.75 1.58
N SER A 73 1.10 -14.63 0.58
CA SER A 73 0.17 -15.77 0.64
C SER A 73 0.76 -16.99 1.34
N THR A 74 -0.11 -17.86 1.87
CA THR A 74 0.25 -19.17 2.44
C THR A 74 0.18 -20.34 1.43
N GLY A 75 -0.37 -20.16 0.22
CA GLY A 75 -0.52 -21.22 -0.81
C GLY A 75 0.79 -21.64 -1.52
N PRO A 76 0.82 -22.51 -2.53
CA PRO A 76 2.05 -22.85 -3.26
C PRO A 76 2.57 -21.69 -4.16
N VAL A 77 3.90 -21.54 -4.31
CA VAL A 77 4.58 -20.44 -5.05
C VAL A 77 5.03 -20.86 -6.45
N THR A 78 4.87 -19.97 -7.43
CA THR A 78 5.67 -19.93 -8.67
C THR A 78 6.99 -19.19 -8.44
N LYS A 79 8.13 -19.87 -8.68
CA LYS A 79 9.54 -19.55 -8.39
C LYS A 79 10.09 -18.17 -8.87
N LYS A 80 9.50 -17.05 -8.48
CA LYS A 80 10.25 -15.79 -8.43
C LYS A 80 10.66 -15.62 -6.96
N GLU A 81 11.95 -15.53 -6.70
CA GLU A 81 12.49 -15.21 -5.38
C GLU A 81 12.79 -13.70 -5.34
N LEU A 82 12.73 -13.09 -4.15
CA LEU A 82 13.04 -11.66 -3.89
C LEU A 82 14.51 -11.26 -4.18
N ARG A 83 15.27 -12.05 -4.94
CA ARG A 83 16.73 -11.90 -5.12
C ARG A 83 17.16 -10.56 -5.72
N ASN A 84 16.28 -9.88 -6.45
CA ASN A 84 16.63 -8.68 -7.21
C ASN A 84 15.93 -7.40 -6.73
N ALA A 85 15.03 -7.48 -5.74
CA ALA A 85 14.35 -6.31 -5.21
C ALA A 85 15.21 -5.64 -4.13
N SER A 86 15.32 -4.30 -4.16
CA SER A 86 16.00 -3.60 -3.08
C SER A 86 15.13 -3.61 -1.81
N VAL A 87 15.77 -3.50 -0.63
CA VAL A 87 15.04 -3.38 0.65
C VAL A 87 14.05 -2.21 0.59
N LYS A 88 14.43 -1.11 -0.07
CA LYS A 88 13.58 0.07 -0.25
C LYS A 88 12.33 -0.23 -1.08
N ASP A 89 12.42 -1.08 -2.11
CA ASP A 89 11.27 -1.48 -2.92
C ASP A 89 10.31 -2.34 -2.11
N VAL A 90 10.84 -3.27 -1.32
CA VAL A 90 10.05 -4.13 -0.44
C VAL A 90 9.39 -3.32 0.67
N GLU A 91 10.12 -2.38 1.29
CA GLU A 91 9.55 -1.44 2.27
C GLU A 91 8.45 -0.59 1.63
N GLY A 92 8.65 -0.08 0.41
CA GLY A 92 7.62 0.64 -0.34
C GLY A 92 6.35 -0.18 -0.57
N ALA A 93 6.51 -1.45 -0.96
CA ALA A 93 5.38 -2.36 -1.17
C ALA A 93 4.63 -2.71 0.12
N LEU A 94 5.35 -2.88 1.24
CA LEU A 94 4.76 -3.33 2.52
C LEU A 94 4.24 -2.18 3.39
N MET A 95 4.88 -1.01 3.33
CA MET A 95 4.69 0.08 4.29
C MET A 95 4.18 1.37 3.65
N SER A 96 3.92 1.42 2.34
CA SER A 96 3.24 2.58 1.74
C SER A 96 1.95 2.85 2.51
N PRO A 97 1.78 4.05 3.09
CA PRO A 97 0.63 4.33 3.94
C PRO A 97 -0.57 4.85 3.13
N ASN A 98 -0.37 5.34 1.90
CA ASN A 98 -1.40 6.05 1.16
C ASN A 98 -1.96 5.20 0.02
N PHE A 99 -3.29 5.12 -0.03
CA PHE A 99 -4.04 4.35 -1.03
C PHE A 99 -5.25 5.14 -1.51
N VAL A 100 -5.69 4.79 -2.72
CA VAL A 100 -7.03 5.11 -3.20
C VAL A 100 -7.85 3.83 -3.20
N LEU A 101 -8.95 3.86 -2.44
CA LEU A 101 -9.95 2.81 -2.43
C LEU A 101 -11.03 3.11 -3.46
N PHE A 102 -11.39 2.12 -4.24
CA PHE A 102 -12.53 2.17 -5.14
C PHE A 102 -13.64 1.29 -4.57
N GLU A 103 -14.70 1.93 -4.11
CA GLU A 103 -15.94 1.26 -3.70
C GLU A 103 -16.81 1.05 -4.92
N LEU A 104 -17.12 -0.20 -5.24
CA LEU A 104 -18.15 -0.57 -6.20
C LEU A 104 -19.50 -0.52 -5.47
N VAL A 105 -20.40 0.36 -5.92
CA VAL A 105 -21.76 0.45 -5.41
C VAL A 105 -22.76 0.11 -6.51
N THR A 106 -23.91 -0.46 -6.13
CA THR A 106 -24.99 -0.79 -7.05
C THR A 106 -26.35 -0.32 -6.55
N SER A 107 -27.21 0.10 -7.47
CA SER A 107 -28.66 0.30 -7.24
C SER A 107 -29.45 -1.00 -7.49
N GLY A 108 -28.83 -1.99 -8.12
CA GLY A 108 -29.43 -3.27 -8.47
C GLY A 108 -29.47 -4.28 -7.32
N ASN A 109 -30.37 -5.24 -7.42
CA ASN A 109 -30.44 -6.37 -6.49
C ASN A 109 -29.27 -7.33 -6.73
N MET A 110 -28.36 -7.47 -5.76
CA MET A 110 -27.15 -8.30 -5.88
C MET A 110 -27.40 -9.75 -6.32
N PRO A 111 -28.32 -10.51 -5.70
CA PRO A 111 -28.69 -11.83 -6.20
C PRO A 111 -29.06 -11.86 -7.69
N SER A 112 -29.83 -10.89 -8.15
CA SER A 112 -30.25 -10.80 -9.56
C SER A 112 -29.07 -10.52 -10.49
N LEU A 113 -28.15 -9.65 -10.07
CA LEU A 113 -26.93 -9.31 -10.81
C LEU A 113 -25.97 -10.51 -10.95
N VAL A 114 -25.86 -11.32 -9.89
CA VAL A 114 -25.08 -12.57 -9.92
C VAL A 114 -25.73 -13.60 -10.84
N CYS A 115 -27.06 -13.78 -10.77
CA CYS A 115 -27.78 -14.68 -11.67
C CYS A 115 -27.71 -14.27 -13.14
N ALA A 116 -27.63 -12.97 -13.42
CA ALA A 116 -27.48 -12.44 -14.78
C ALA A 116 -26.05 -12.54 -15.33
N ASN A 117 -25.09 -13.10 -14.56
CA ASN A 117 -23.66 -13.13 -14.87
C ASN A 117 -23.02 -11.74 -15.09
N ALA A 118 -23.63 -10.69 -14.55
CA ALA A 118 -23.06 -9.34 -14.56
C ALA A 118 -21.96 -9.19 -13.50
N VAL A 119 -22.01 -9.99 -12.43
CA VAL A 119 -21.00 -10.06 -11.37
C VAL A 119 -20.73 -11.52 -11.05
N PHE A 120 -19.46 -11.94 -11.05
CA PHE A 120 -19.07 -13.28 -10.63
C PHE A 120 -18.64 -13.27 -9.16
N VAL A 121 -19.19 -14.18 -8.36
CA VAL A 121 -18.71 -14.43 -7.00
C VAL A 121 -17.65 -15.52 -7.05
N VAL A 122 -16.43 -15.16 -6.67
CA VAL A 122 -15.32 -16.10 -6.52
C VAL A 122 -15.19 -16.44 -5.04
N PRO A 123 -15.52 -17.67 -4.62
CA PRO A 123 -15.26 -18.11 -3.26
C PRO A 123 -13.75 -18.24 -3.05
N ASN A 124 -13.20 -17.40 -2.18
CA ASN A 124 -11.83 -17.52 -1.68
C ASN A 124 -11.87 -18.06 -0.25
N SER A 125 -10.84 -18.77 0.19
CA SER A 125 -10.80 -19.49 1.48
C SER A 125 -11.00 -18.62 2.72
N ASN A 126 -10.95 -17.30 2.58
CA ASN A 126 -11.14 -16.34 3.67
C ASN A 126 -12.25 -15.30 3.43
N TRP A 127 -12.69 -15.09 2.17
CA TRP A 127 -13.57 -13.96 1.80
C TRP A 127 -14.34 -14.21 0.49
N GLN A 128 -15.49 -13.55 0.34
CA GLN A 128 -16.18 -13.46 -0.96
C GLN A 128 -15.51 -12.38 -1.81
N THR A 129 -14.98 -12.77 -2.97
CA THR A 129 -14.44 -11.83 -3.96
C THR A 129 -15.46 -11.67 -5.08
N TYR A 130 -15.68 -10.43 -5.52
CA TYR A 130 -16.54 -10.13 -6.66
C TYR A 130 -15.68 -9.79 -7.86
N ARG A 131 -16.00 -10.35 -9.03
CA ARG A 131 -15.29 -10.10 -10.28
C ARG A 131 -16.25 -9.56 -11.33
N LEU A 132 -15.85 -8.49 -11.99
CA LEU A 132 -16.59 -7.97 -13.13
C LEU A 132 -16.15 -8.68 -14.41
N PRO A 133 -17.07 -9.01 -15.35
CA PRO A 133 -16.76 -9.64 -16.64
C PRO A 133 -15.84 -8.78 -17.54
N MET A 134 -15.65 -7.52 -17.19
CA MET A 134 -14.84 -6.54 -17.90
C MET A 134 -13.93 -5.80 -16.92
N SER A 135 -12.70 -5.49 -17.35
CA SER A 135 -11.79 -4.65 -16.59
C SER A 135 -12.17 -3.20 -16.77
N GLU A 136 -12.56 -2.52 -15.70
CA GLU A 136 -12.95 -1.12 -15.78
C GLU A 136 -11.79 -0.19 -15.46
N CYS A 137 -11.76 0.97 -16.12
CA CYS A 137 -10.86 2.06 -15.81
C CYS A 137 -11.65 3.12 -15.02
N PRO A 138 -11.28 3.43 -13.76
CA PRO A 138 -12.03 4.36 -12.92
C PRO A 138 -11.99 5.81 -13.44
N PHE A 139 -11.11 6.09 -14.40
CA PHE A 139 -10.98 7.39 -15.06
C PHE A 139 -11.76 7.46 -16.38
N CYS A 140 -12.57 6.47 -16.75
CA CYS A 140 -13.47 6.61 -17.89
C CYS A 140 -14.82 7.21 -17.43
N PRO A 141 -15.42 8.13 -18.23
CA PRO A 141 -16.76 8.62 -17.95
C PRO A 141 -17.76 7.46 -17.97
N ALA A 142 -18.83 7.58 -17.20
CA ALA A 142 -19.81 6.52 -17.09
C ALA A 142 -20.51 6.29 -18.48
N HIS A 143 -20.34 5.10 -19.06
CA HIS A 143 -21.06 4.66 -20.27
C HIS A 143 -21.79 3.36 -19.94
N ASP A 144 -23.10 3.26 -20.21
CA ASP A 144 -24.08 2.15 -20.06
C ASP A 144 -24.07 1.30 -18.76
N PHE A 145 -22.92 1.05 -18.13
CA PHE A 145 -22.71 0.54 -16.78
C PHE A 145 -23.28 1.48 -15.69
N ALA A 146 -23.53 2.74 -16.05
CA ALA A 146 -23.90 3.87 -15.17
C ALA A 146 -25.27 3.76 -14.47
N ASP A 147 -26.19 2.97 -15.02
CA ASP A 147 -27.56 2.91 -14.50
C ASP A 147 -27.64 2.06 -13.22
N GLN A 148 -26.83 1.00 -13.14
CA GLN A 148 -26.89 0.03 -12.04
C GLN A 148 -25.63 -0.02 -11.19
N PHE A 149 -24.48 0.46 -11.67
CA PHE A 149 -23.22 0.43 -10.94
C PHE A 149 -22.50 1.77 -11.00
N ARG A 150 -21.79 2.09 -9.92
CA ARG A 150 -20.92 3.26 -9.82
C ARG A 150 -19.68 2.93 -9.01
N PHE A 151 -18.59 3.62 -9.31
CA PHE A 151 -17.39 3.61 -8.48
C PHE A 151 -17.26 4.91 -7.71
N LEU A 152 -16.92 4.78 -6.43
CA LEU A 152 -16.54 5.89 -5.57
C LEU A 152 -15.08 5.72 -5.16
N ALA A 153 -14.23 6.64 -5.59
CA ALA A 153 -12.84 6.69 -5.18
C ALA A 153 -12.71 7.47 -3.86
N LYS A 154 -12.02 6.89 -2.89
CA LYS A 154 -11.78 7.47 -1.56
C LYS A 154 -10.29 7.37 -1.26
N HIS A 155 -9.64 8.52 -1.06
CA HIS A 155 -8.27 8.53 -0.57
C HIS A 155 -8.28 8.05 0.89
N CYS A 156 -7.29 7.26 1.27
CA CYS A 156 -7.14 6.80 2.63
C CYS A 156 -5.68 6.63 3.00
N THR A 157 -5.42 6.73 4.30
CA THR A 157 -4.14 6.40 4.90
C THR A 157 -4.32 5.22 5.85
N ILE A 158 -3.48 4.20 5.68
CA ILE A 158 -3.37 3.04 6.57
C ILE A 158 -2.10 3.17 7.42
N TYR A 159 -2.25 3.02 8.73
CA TYR A 159 -1.13 3.04 9.65
C TYR A 159 -1.39 2.15 10.87
N PRO A 160 -0.36 1.46 11.38
CA PRO A 160 -0.43 0.88 12.70
C PRO A 160 -0.37 1.98 13.76
N HIS A 161 -1.13 1.83 14.84
CA HIS A 161 -0.97 2.65 16.03
C HIS A 161 -1.13 1.79 17.30
N LEU A 162 -0.43 2.18 18.36
CA LEU A 162 -0.61 1.58 19.68
C LEU A 162 -1.94 2.07 20.26
N CYS A 163 -2.76 1.15 20.76
CA CYS A 163 -4.08 1.45 21.30
C CYS A 163 -4.06 1.64 22.83
N GLY A 164 -2.88 1.60 23.47
CA GLY A 164 -2.76 1.69 24.92
C GLY A 164 -1.32 1.87 25.38
N ASN A 165 -1.18 1.97 26.71
CA ASN A 165 0.12 2.05 27.36
C ASN A 165 0.84 0.70 27.31
N TRP A 166 2.17 0.76 27.32
CA TRP A 166 2.99 -0.42 27.56
C TRP A 166 2.79 -0.95 28.97
N ILE A 167 2.50 -2.24 29.07
CA ILE A 167 2.34 -2.97 30.32
C ILE A 167 3.59 -3.81 30.50
N GLN A 168 4.39 -3.47 31.51
CA GLN A 168 5.55 -4.26 31.91
C GLN A 168 5.10 -5.47 32.73
N LYS A 169 5.57 -6.67 32.37
CA LYS A 169 5.23 -7.92 33.06
C LYS A 169 6.44 -8.69 33.57
N SER A 170 7.66 -8.18 33.38
CA SER A 170 8.87 -8.85 33.89
C SER A 170 8.80 -9.01 35.42
N PRO A 171 8.99 -10.24 35.96
CA PRO A 171 8.90 -10.52 37.39
C PRO A 171 10.03 -9.88 38.22
N LYS A 172 11.08 -9.37 37.57
CA LYS A 172 12.21 -8.69 38.20
C LYS A 172 12.51 -7.39 37.45
N GLY A 173 12.74 -6.32 38.20
CA GLY A 173 13.32 -5.08 37.66
C GLY A 173 14.74 -5.31 37.14
N PRO A 174 15.33 -4.32 36.45
CA PRO A 174 16.71 -4.42 35.98
C PRO A 174 17.64 -4.81 37.12
N LEU A 175 18.54 -5.76 36.85
CA LEU A 175 19.64 -6.06 37.74
C LEU A 175 20.37 -4.74 38.10
N PRO A 176 20.74 -4.51 39.37
CA PRO A 176 21.40 -3.28 39.80
C PRO A 176 22.62 -2.98 38.92
N GLY A 177 22.66 -1.79 38.31
CA GLY A 177 23.77 -1.35 37.46
C GLY A 177 23.70 -1.78 35.98
N LEU A 178 22.64 -2.46 35.54
CA LEU A 178 22.43 -2.79 34.13
C LEU A 178 21.37 -1.88 33.48
N ALA A 179 21.77 -1.13 32.46
CA ALA A 179 20.87 -0.36 31.61
C ALA A 179 20.43 -1.22 30.41
N TYR A 180 19.13 -1.31 30.16
CA TYR A 180 18.59 -1.93 28.95
C TYR A 180 18.72 -0.95 27.77
N ASN A 181 19.81 -1.10 27.01
CA ASN A 181 20.16 -0.19 25.93
C ASN A 181 19.53 -0.55 24.59
N PHE A 182 19.06 -1.79 24.43
CA PHE A 182 18.53 -2.31 23.17
C PHE A 182 17.07 -2.72 23.32
N ARG A 183 16.27 -2.35 22.32
CA ARG A 183 14.84 -2.67 22.23
C ARG A 183 14.57 -3.49 20.98
N TYR A 184 13.78 -4.53 21.17
CA TYR A 184 13.42 -5.49 20.14
C TYR A 184 11.91 -5.68 20.11
N TYR A 185 11.38 -5.91 18.93
CA TYR A 185 9.97 -5.76 18.64
C TYR A 185 9.45 -6.97 17.87
N VAL A 186 8.33 -7.53 18.31
CA VAL A 186 7.60 -8.58 17.58
C VAL A 186 6.10 -8.43 17.78
N ALA A 187 5.32 -8.72 16.73
CA ALA A 187 3.88 -8.81 16.81
C ALA A 187 3.43 -10.25 17.08
N ILE A 188 2.43 -10.41 17.93
CA ILE A 188 1.86 -11.71 18.28
C ILE A 188 0.34 -11.70 18.15
N ASP A 189 -0.21 -12.82 17.70
CA ASP A 189 -1.64 -13.13 17.73
C ASP A 189 -1.95 -13.89 19.01
N ASP A 190 -2.05 -13.15 20.11
CA ASP A 190 -2.44 -13.70 21.41
C ASP A 190 -3.51 -12.82 22.02
N THR A 191 -4.77 -13.05 21.61
CA THR A 191 -5.93 -12.36 22.18
C THR A 191 -6.52 -13.08 23.41
N GLY A 192 -6.06 -14.30 23.71
CA GLY A 192 -6.63 -15.17 24.73
C GLY A 192 -5.81 -15.29 26.01
N ASN A 193 -4.47 -15.18 25.93
CA ASN A 193 -3.60 -15.14 27.09
C ASN A 193 -2.93 -13.75 27.15
N GLU A 194 -3.08 -13.05 28.28
CA GLU A 194 -2.84 -11.61 28.23
C GLU A 194 -1.37 -11.20 28.14
N ASP A 195 -0.43 -12.06 28.58
CA ASP A 195 0.90 -11.59 28.99
C ASP A 195 2.07 -12.57 28.78
N ASP A 196 1.96 -13.61 27.95
CA ASP A 196 3.04 -14.59 27.75
C ASP A 196 3.44 -14.80 26.28
N VAL A 197 4.53 -14.14 25.88
CA VAL A 197 5.15 -14.34 24.56
C VAL A 197 5.59 -15.78 24.30
N THR A 198 5.85 -16.58 25.35
CA THR A 198 6.31 -17.96 25.19
C THR A 198 5.19 -18.91 24.75
N GLU A 199 3.94 -18.52 24.98
CA GLU A 199 2.75 -19.24 24.51
C GLU A 199 2.23 -18.72 23.16
N ALA A 200 2.68 -17.53 22.74
CA ALA A 200 2.33 -16.98 21.43
C ALA A 200 2.76 -17.92 20.30
N ASN A 201 1.99 -17.94 19.21
CA ASN A 201 2.31 -18.75 18.03
C ASN A 201 3.13 -17.92 17.00
N PRO A 202 4.47 -18.04 16.95
CA PRO A 202 5.30 -17.29 16.00
C PRO A 202 5.24 -17.85 14.58
N LEU A 203 4.60 -19.00 14.37
CA LEU A 203 4.66 -19.76 13.13
C LEU A 203 4.23 -18.94 11.89
N PRO A 204 3.11 -18.20 11.90
CA PRO A 204 2.71 -17.43 10.72
C PRO A 204 3.77 -16.41 10.29
N LEU A 205 4.43 -15.76 11.25
CA LEU A 205 5.46 -14.77 10.99
C LEU A 205 6.77 -15.42 10.51
N LEU A 206 7.19 -16.53 11.13
CA LEU A 206 8.34 -17.30 10.66
C LEU A 206 8.13 -17.82 9.24
N MET A 207 6.95 -18.36 8.92
CA MET A 207 6.60 -18.83 7.58
C MET A 207 6.65 -17.69 6.56
N LEU A 208 6.17 -16.50 6.93
CA LEU A 208 6.23 -15.32 6.08
C LEU A 208 7.69 -14.95 5.75
N LEU A 209 8.56 -14.87 6.76
CA LEU A 209 9.98 -14.56 6.57
C LEU A 209 10.70 -15.66 5.77
N ALA A 210 10.55 -16.93 6.17
CA ALA A 210 11.19 -18.06 5.49
C ALA A 210 10.89 -18.12 3.99
N ARG A 211 9.66 -17.76 3.61
CA ARG A 211 9.20 -17.79 2.23
C ARG A 211 9.75 -16.65 1.37
N ASN A 212 10.13 -15.54 2.01
CA ASN A 212 10.64 -14.35 1.34
C ASN A 212 12.16 -14.22 1.47
N ASP A 213 12.81 -15.14 2.20
CA ASP A 213 14.26 -15.18 2.30
C ASP A 213 14.89 -15.83 1.06
N PRO A 214 15.81 -15.17 0.34
CA PRO A 214 16.51 -15.77 -0.79
C PRO A 214 17.57 -16.81 -0.36
N SER A 215 18.05 -16.76 0.88
CA SER A 215 19.09 -17.67 1.39
C SER A 215 18.52 -19.05 1.69
N SER A 216 19.17 -20.11 1.23
CA SER A 216 18.84 -21.49 1.60
C SER A 216 19.25 -21.84 3.03
N GLU A 217 20.24 -21.13 3.56
CA GLU A 217 20.79 -21.32 4.91
C GLU A 217 20.13 -20.40 5.95
N SER A 218 19.06 -19.73 5.55
CA SER A 218 18.33 -18.81 6.40
C SER A 218 17.92 -19.46 7.73
N PRO A 219 18.10 -18.78 8.88
CA PRO A 219 17.60 -19.28 10.15
C PRO A 219 16.08 -19.47 10.12
N PHE A 220 15.33 -18.72 9.31
CA PHE A 220 13.88 -18.86 9.19
C PHE A 220 13.47 -20.17 8.47
N LYS A 221 14.37 -20.75 7.66
CA LYS A 221 14.13 -22.01 6.92
C LYS A 221 14.73 -23.24 7.59
N THR A 222 15.85 -23.08 8.29
CA THR A 222 16.66 -24.18 8.84
C THR A 222 16.28 -24.55 10.27
N THR A 223 15.75 -23.62 11.07
CA THR A 223 15.12 -24.01 12.33
C THR A 223 13.89 -24.85 11.99
N ASN A 224 13.85 -26.12 12.38
CA ASN A 224 12.62 -26.91 12.35
C ASN A 224 11.48 -26.09 12.97
N VAL A 225 10.58 -25.62 12.10
CA VAL A 225 9.57 -24.58 12.33
C VAL A 225 8.42 -25.08 13.22
N THR A 226 8.68 -26.00 14.15
CA THR A 226 7.69 -26.68 15.00
C THR A 226 7.65 -26.21 16.45
N GLY A 227 8.15 -25.01 16.77
CA GLY A 227 7.68 -24.29 17.97
C GLY A 227 8.74 -23.89 18.99
N GLY A 228 9.61 -22.94 18.67
CA GLY A 228 10.51 -22.43 19.69
C GLY A 228 11.38 -21.24 19.32
N ALA A 229 11.03 -20.42 18.34
CA ALA A 229 11.79 -19.18 18.09
C ALA A 229 10.88 -18.02 17.67
N ILE A 230 11.30 -16.79 17.98
CA ILE A 230 10.63 -15.56 17.59
C ILE A 230 11.57 -14.69 16.74
N PRO A 231 11.10 -14.17 15.60
CA PRO A 231 11.83 -13.14 14.88
C PRO A 231 11.60 -11.78 15.54
N LEU A 232 12.69 -11.08 15.82
CA LEU A 232 12.71 -9.80 16.52
C LEU A 232 13.24 -8.72 15.59
N ALA A 233 12.48 -7.64 15.41
CA ALA A 233 12.91 -6.46 14.65
C ALA A 233 13.44 -5.37 15.60
N SER A 234 14.30 -4.48 15.08
CA SER A 234 14.70 -3.26 15.80
C SER A 234 13.68 -2.12 15.69
N SER A 235 12.72 -2.22 14.77
CA SER A 235 11.70 -1.21 14.52
C SER A 235 10.31 -1.74 14.87
N GLN A 236 9.61 -0.96 15.70
CA GLN A 236 8.22 -1.21 16.05
C GLN A 236 7.31 -1.21 14.81
N GLN A 237 7.50 -0.27 13.89
CA GLN A 237 6.67 -0.16 12.68
C GLN A 237 6.84 -1.38 11.77
N VAL A 238 8.07 -1.88 11.62
CA VAL A 238 8.35 -3.08 10.82
C VAL A 238 7.63 -4.28 11.41
N ALA A 239 7.75 -4.49 12.72
CA ALA A 239 7.10 -5.61 13.41
C ALA A 239 5.57 -5.55 13.32
N MET A 240 4.98 -4.35 13.47
CA MET A 240 3.53 -4.17 13.34
C MET A 240 3.00 -4.51 11.94
N HIS A 241 3.68 -4.03 10.89
CA HIS A 241 3.31 -4.32 9.51
C HIS A 241 3.45 -5.80 9.18
N LEU A 242 4.56 -6.44 9.60
CA LEU A 242 4.75 -7.86 9.36
C LEU A 242 3.74 -8.72 10.13
N GLY A 243 3.41 -8.33 11.37
CA GLY A 243 2.34 -8.96 12.15
C GLY A 243 1.02 -8.92 11.41
N PHE A 244 0.62 -7.75 10.90
CA PHE A 244 -0.60 -7.61 10.11
C PHE A 244 -0.65 -8.59 8.93
N PHE A 245 0.45 -8.74 8.19
CA PHE A 245 0.46 -9.66 7.04
C PHE A 245 0.54 -11.15 7.43
N ALA A 246 1.28 -11.46 8.48
CA ALA A 246 1.49 -12.82 8.95
C ALA A 246 0.19 -13.40 9.53
N TYR A 247 -0.47 -12.65 10.41
CA TYR A 247 -1.66 -13.12 11.13
C TYR A 247 -2.97 -12.76 10.44
N LYS A 248 -2.96 -11.76 9.53
CA LYS A 248 -4.16 -11.27 8.83
C LYS A 248 -5.25 -10.76 9.78
N LEU A 249 -4.83 -10.20 10.92
CA LEU A 249 -5.69 -9.58 11.91
C LEU A 249 -5.39 -8.09 11.99
N THR A 250 -6.44 -7.28 12.15
CA THR A 250 -6.30 -5.83 12.33
C THR A 250 -5.88 -5.45 13.74
N LYS A 251 -6.26 -6.26 14.72
CA LYS A 251 -5.93 -6.08 16.14
C LYS A 251 -4.99 -7.18 16.58
N LEU A 252 -3.83 -6.78 17.09
CA LEU A 252 -2.76 -7.67 17.51
C LEU A 252 -2.11 -7.09 18.77
N LYS A 253 -1.20 -7.85 19.36
CA LYS A 253 -0.35 -7.35 20.44
C LYS A 253 1.06 -7.14 19.96
N MET A 254 1.66 -6.08 20.48
CA MET A 254 3.04 -5.73 20.29
C MET A 254 3.82 -6.13 21.52
N VAL A 255 4.96 -6.80 21.31
CA VAL A 255 5.91 -7.16 22.36
C VAL A 255 7.17 -6.32 22.19
N GLU A 256 7.59 -5.64 23.25
CA GLU A 256 8.89 -4.98 23.36
C GLU A 256 9.76 -5.79 24.32
N LEU A 257 10.92 -6.24 23.84
CA LEU A 257 11.95 -6.89 24.66
C LEU A 257 13.11 -5.93 24.82
N CYS A 258 13.42 -5.61 26.07
CA CYS A 258 14.51 -4.73 26.47
C CYS A 258 15.68 -5.58 26.96
N TYR A 259 16.86 -5.38 26.39
CA TYR A 259 18.08 -6.14 26.70
C TYR A 259 19.29 -5.21 26.83
N THR A 260 20.32 -5.65 27.55
CA THR A 260 21.49 -4.82 27.89
C THR A 260 22.46 -4.63 26.72
N GLY A 261 22.48 -5.57 25.77
CA GLY A 261 23.39 -5.58 24.63
C GLY A 261 22.72 -6.09 23.35
N LEU A 262 23.53 -6.59 22.41
CA LEU A 262 23.02 -7.34 21.27
C LEU A 262 22.63 -8.77 21.71
N ILE A 263 21.46 -9.23 21.29
CA ILE A 263 21.04 -10.62 21.53
C ILE A 263 22.09 -11.57 20.93
N GLY A 264 22.66 -12.44 21.78
CA GLY A 264 23.73 -13.36 21.40
C GLY A 264 25.07 -12.71 21.03
N GLY A 265 25.22 -11.38 21.20
CA GLY A 265 26.41 -10.65 20.74
C GLY A 265 26.55 -10.58 19.22
N GLN A 266 25.47 -10.85 18.47
CA GLN A 266 25.50 -10.96 17.01
C GLN A 266 24.68 -9.85 16.33
N ALA A 267 25.13 -9.49 15.14
CA ALA A 267 24.37 -8.63 14.24
C ALA A 267 23.07 -9.35 13.77
N PRO A 268 22.01 -8.61 13.43
CA PRO A 268 20.79 -9.21 12.91
C PRO A 268 21.02 -9.86 11.55
N HIS A 269 20.21 -10.85 11.22
CA HIS A 269 20.15 -11.44 9.89
C HIS A 269 19.56 -10.41 8.92
N SER A 270 20.29 -10.17 7.83
CA SER A 270 19.82 -9.34 6.72
C SER A 270 18.76 -10.09 5.92
N HIS A 271 17.58 -9.51 5.76
CA HIS A 271 16.46 -10.09 5.03
C HIS A 271 15.79 -9.01 4.14
N PRO A 272 15.20 -9.36 2.98
CA PRO A 272 14.59 -8.36 2.10
C PRO A 272 13.49 -7.50 2.75
N MET A 273 12.83 -8.04 3.78
CA MET A 273 11.79 -7.35 4.56
C MET A 273 12.32 -6.60 5.80
N GLY A 274 13.63 -6.53 6.01
CA GLY A 274 14.27 -5.86 7.13
C GLY A 274 15.35 -6.70 7.82
N SER A 275 15.87 -6.21 8.95
CA SER A 275 16.89 -6.91 9.73
C SER A 275 16.27 -7.55 10.97
N PHE A 276 16.52 -8.84 11.19
CA PHE A 276 15.89 -9.59 12.28
C PHE A 276 16.89 -10.40 13.08
N TRP A 277 16.69 -10.45 14.40
CA TRP A 277 17.26 -11.48 15.26
C TRP A 277 16.28 -12.65 15.36
N VAL A 278 16.80 -13.86 15.51
CA VAL A 278 15.98 -15.04 15.80
C VAL A 278 16.34 -15.49 17.21
N LEU A 279 15.40 -15.33 18.14
CA LEU A 279 15.61 -15.72 19.54
C LEU A 279 14.82 -16.99 19.83
N ARG A 280 15.48 -18.02 20.34
CA ARG A 280 14.80 -19.23 20.78
C ARG A 280 14.03 -18.98 22.08
N MET A 281 12.84 -19.57 22.20
CA MET A 281 11.93 -19.39 23.34
C MET A 281 12.51 -19.93 24.64
N ASP A 282 13.29 -21.02 24.60
CA ASP A 282 13.98 -21.59 25.77
C ASP A 282 15.04 -20.61 26.34
N ILE A 283 15.79 -19.95 25.44
CA ILE A 283 16.76 -18.92 25.80
C ILE A 283 16.03 -17.69 26.34
N LEU A 284 14.94 -17.27 25.70
CA LEU A 284 14.12 -16.15 26.15
C LEU A 284 13.61 -16.36 27.58
N ALA A 285 12.99 -17.51 27.85
CA ALA A 285 12.52 -17.87 29.18
C ALA A 285 13.64 -17.81 30.23
N THR A 286 14.82 -18.33 29.90
CA THR A 286 16.00 -18.28 30.77
C THR A 286 16.45 -16.83 31.03
N MET A 287 16.53 -16.00 29.99
CA MET A 287 16.93 -14.59 30.12
C MET A 287 15.96 -13.76 30.96
N LEU A 288 14.65 -14.05 30.88
CA LEU A 288 13.62 -13.42 31.70
C LEU A 288 13.73 -13.85 33.17
N GLN A 289 13.93 -15.15 33.45
CA GLN A 289 14.08 -15.66 34.83
C GLN A 289 15.31 -15.08 35.55
N GLU A 290 16.40 -14.88 34.80
CA GLU A 290 17.65 -14.30 35.29
C GLU A 290 17.61 -12.76 35.38
N GLY A 291 16.57 -12.09 34.88
CA GLY A 291 16.46 -10.63 34.88
C GLY A 291 17.39 -9.93 33.89
N ARG A 292 17.97 -10.68 32.93
CA ARG A 292 18.82 -10.13 31.87
C ARG A 292 18.01 -9.44 30.78
N MET A 293 16.73 -9.77 30.67
CA MET A 293 15.79 -9.20 29.71
C MET A 293 14.52 -8.75 30.43
N GLN A 294 13.90 -7.68 29.92
CA GLN A 294 12.61 -7.19 30.36
C GLN A 294 11.63 -7.25 29.20
N ILE A 295 10.37 -7.59 29.49
CA ILE A 295 9.31 -7.65 28.49
C ILE A 295 8.18 -6.67 28.81
N GLN A 296 7.67 -6.04 27.76
CA GLN A 296 6.51 -5.16 27.79
C GLN A 296 5.56 -5.51 26.66
N TYR A 297 4.27 -5.30 26.90
CA TYR A 297 3.20 -5.57 25.95
C TYR A 297 2.36 -4.33 25.72
N ALA A 298 1.90 -4.12 24.49
CA ALA A 298 0.90 -3.10 24.19
C ALA A 298 -0.01 -3.57 23.06
N PRO A 299 -1.33 -3.37 23.14
CA PRO A 299 -2.22 -3.63 22.03
C PRO A 299 -1.95 -2.64 20.89
N TYR A 300 -2.08 -3.11 19.65
CA TYR A 300 -2.01 -2.25 18.48
C TYR A 300 -3.07 -2.62 17.45
N GLU A 301 -3.44 -1.63 16.64
CA GLU A 301 -4.42 -1.80 15.58
C GLU A 301 -3.92 -1.18 14.27
N MET A 302 -4.18 -1.89 13.18
CA MET A 302 -4.06 -1.35 11.83
C MET A 302 -5.34 -0.58 11.50
N THR A 303 -5.23 0.75 11.50
CA THR A 303 -6.35 1.64 11.21
C THR A 303 -6.31 2.18 9.80
N LEU A 304 -7.50 2.35 9.25
CA LEU A 304 -7.74 3.00 7.99
C LEU A 304 -8.47 4.32 8.23
N THR A 305 -7.86 5.42 7.80
CA THR A 305 -8.43 6.76 7.91
C THR A 305 -8.74 7.26 6.52
N MET A 306 -10.03 7.50 6.24
CA MET A 306 -10.47 8.12 4.99
C MET A 306 -10.10 9.60 4.98
N VAL A 307 -9.58 10.08 3.85
CA VAL A 307 -9.11 11.44 3.67
C VAL A 307 -9.90 12.08 2.53
N GLY A 308 -10.57 13.21 2.84
CA GLY A 308 -11.31 13.98 1.84
C GLY A 308 -12.68 13.40 1.48
N GLN A 309 -13.26 13.95 0.41
CA GLN A 309 -14.57 13.53 -0.11
C GLN A 309 -14.40 12.42 -1.15
N ALA A 310 -15.41 11.55 -1.25
CA ALA A 310 -15.45 10.53 -2.28
C ALA A 310 -15.61 11.18 -3.67
N MET A 311 -14.85 10.69 -4.65
CA MET A 311 -14.86 11.14 -6.03
C MET A 311 -15.56 10.12 -6.93
N THR A 312 -16.41 10.58 -7.83
CA THR A 312 -17.03 9.73 -8.86
C THR A 312 -16.10 9.55 -10.05
N SER A 313 -16.33 8.55 -10.90
CA SER A 313 -15.60 8.36 -12.16
C SER A 313 -15.59 9.61 -13.04
N ASP A 314 -16.73 10.31 -13.15
CA ASP A 314 -16.81 11.57 -13.91
C ASP A 314 -15.93 12.66 -13.31
N SER A 315 -15.93 12.79 -11.98
CA SER A 315 -15.06 13.74 -11.28
C SER A 315 -13.59 13.40 -11.52
N LEU A 316 -13.23 12.11 -11.47
CA LEU A 316 -11.86 11.64 -11.72
C LEU A 316 -11.41 11.92 -13.16
N PHE A 317 -12.28 11.67 -14.13
CA PHE A 317 -12.02 11.93 -15.54
C PHE A 317 -11.85 13.43 -15.82
N LEU A 318 -12.74 14.28 -15.27
CA LEU A 318 -12.63 15.73 -15.38
C LEU A 318 -11.30 16.22 -14.79
N ASP A 319 -10.95 15.70 -13.62
CA ASP A 319 -9.70 15.99 -12.94
C ASP A 319 -8.46 15.62 -13.77
N ALA A 320 -8.47 14.44 -14.39
CA ALA A 320 -7.41 13.97 -15.28
C ALA A 320 -7.31 14.86 -16.54
N SER A 321 -8.46 15.24 -17.10
CA SER A 321 -8.55 16.11 -18.28
C SER A 321 -8.03 17.51 -18.00
N VAL A 322 -8.38 18.10 -16.85
CA VAL A 322 -7.86 19.41 -16.41
C VAL A 322 -6.35 19.35 -16.21
N LEU A 323 -5.83 18.27 -15.64
CA LEU A 323 -4.38 18.07 -15.51
C LEU A 323 -3.69 18.03 -16.88
N ASN A 324 -4.27 17.32 -17.87
CA ASN A 324 -3.76 17.29 -19.24
C ASN A 324 -3.70 18.71 -19.83
N LEU A 325 -4.82 19.43 -19.77
CA LEU A 325 -4.91 20.78 -20.34
C LEU A 325 -3.87 21.73 -19.72
N ARG A 326 -3.62 21.62 -18.41
CA ARG A 326 -2.57 22.39 -17.72
C ARG A 326 -1.17 22.01 -18.19
N LYS A 327 -0.88 20.71 -18.35
CA LYS A 327 0.42 20.24 -18.88
C LYS A 327 0.63 20.72 -20.32
N ARG A 328 -0.39 20.57 -21.18
CA ARG A 328 -0.34 21.02 -22.58
C ARG A 328 -0.17 22.52 -22.68
N LYS A 329 -0.85 23.31 -21.84
CA LYS A 329 -0.66 24.76 -21.77
C LYS A 329 0.80 25.12 -21.47
N ARG A 330 1.40 24.51 -20.44
CA ARG A 330 2.81 24.78 -20.08
C ARG A 330 3.77 24.40 -21.22
N GLN A 331 3.53 23.29 -21.90
CA GLN A 331 4.34 22.89 -23.04
C GLN A 331 4.25 23.92 -24.18
N LEU A 332 3.04 24.36 -24.52
CA LEU A 332 2.85 25.38 -25.55
C LEU A 332 3.47 26.72 -25.17
N GLU A 333 3.42 27.11 -23.89
CA GLU A 333 4.10 28.31 -23.40
C GLU A 333 5.63 28.19 -23.54
N ALA A 334 6.21 27.02 -23.26
CA ALA A 334 7.63 26.76 -23.48
C ALA A 334 8.01 26.77 -24.97
N ASP A 335 7.19 26.15 -25.83
CA ASP A 335 7.39 26.15 -27.28
C ASP A 335 7.31 27.57 -27.86
N ILE A 336 6.37 28.40 -27.37
CA ILE A 336 6.25 29.81 -27.75
C ILE A 336 7.49 30.60 -27.33
N ALA A 337 8.01 30.37 -26.12
CA ALA A 337 9.22 31.04 -25.64
C ALA A 337 10.43 30.67 -26.53
N ASP A 338 10.62 29.39 -26.80
CA ASP A 338 11.71 28.90 -27.66
C ASP A 338 11.62 29.48 -29.09
N LEU A 339 10.42 29.46 -29.69
CA LEU A 339 10.20 30.08 -31.01
C LEU A 339 10.44 31.59 -30.98
N THR A 340 10.10 32.28 -29.89
CA THR A 340 10.35 33.71 -29.73
C THR A 340 11.85 34.00 -29.72
N ASP A 341 12.62 33.19 -29.00
CA ASP A 341 14.08 33.30 -28.94
C ASP A 341 14.73 33.02 -30.31
N GLN A 342 14.27 31.98 -31.01
CA GLN A 342 14.73 31.65 -32.36
C GLN A 342 14.45 32.79 -33.35
N VAL A 343 13.24 33.37 -33.32
CA VAL A 343 12.87 34.52 -34.14
C VAL A 343 13.72 35.74 -33.78
N GLY A 344 13.98 35.98 -32.49
CA GLY A 344 14.87 37.03 -32.02
C GLY A 344 16.29 36.89 -32.57
N ALA A 345 16.86 35.69 -32.49
CA ALA A 345 18.18 35.37 -33.04
C ALA A 345 18.22 35.60 -34.57
N LYS A 346 17.20 35.12 -35.30
CA LYS A 346 17.10 35.30 -36.75
C LYS A 346 16.93 36.75 -37.17
N LYS A 347 16.18 37.56 -36.41
CA LYS A 347 16.07 39.01 -36.63
C LYS A 347 17.41 39.71 -36.44
N SER A 348 18.17 39.33 -35.41
CA SER A 348 19.52 39.88 -35.17
C SER A 348 20.49 39.51 -36.30
N GLU A 349 20.44 38.27 -36.78
CA GLU A 349 21.23 37.80 -37.93
C GLU A 349 20.89 38.58 -39.21
N LEU A 350 19.60 38.76 -39.51
CA LEU A 350 19.15 39.56 -40.64
C LEU A 350 19.60 41.03 -40.55
N ALA A 351 19.50 41.64 -39.37
CA ALA A 351 19.98 43.01 -39.16
C ALA A 351 21.48 43.14 -39.43
N SER A 352 22.28 42.15 -39.00
CA SER A 352 23.72 42.09 -39.28
C SER A 352 24.02 41.96 -40.78
N VAL A 353 23.28 41.10 -41.49
CA VAL A 353 23.43 40.93 -42.95
C VAL A 353 23.04 42.21 -43.70
N ASN A 354 21.92 42.83 -43.35
CA ASN A 354 21.48 44.08 -43.95
C ASN A 354 22.50 45.20 -43.73
N GLY A 355 23.04 45.34 -42.51
CA GLY A 355 24.08 46.32 -42.24
C GLY A 355 25.35 46.09 -43.08
N LYS A 356 25.73 44.84 -43.33
CA LYS A 356 26.84 44.50 -44.24
C LYS A 356 26.53 44.84 -45.70
N LEU A 357 25.31 44.57 -46.16
CA LEU A 357 24.86 44.90 -47.52
C LEU A 357 24.86 46.41 -47.76
N GLU A 358 24.35 47.20 -46.82
CA GLU A 358 24.37 48.67 -46.87
C GLU A 358 25.79 49.23 -46.93
N ALA A 359 26.70 48.68 -46.10
CA ALA A 359 28.11 49.06 -46.14
C ALA A 359 28.76 48.76 -47.50
N HIS A 360 28.48 47.59 -48.07
CA HIS A 360 29.00 47.23 -49.40
C HIS A 360 28.41 48.10 -50.51
N ALA A 361 27.12 48.44 -50.45
CA ALA A 361 26.48 49.31 -51.42
C ALA A 361 27.11 50.71 -51.43
N THR A 362 27.45 51.25 -50.25
CA THR A 362 28.16 52.53 -50.12
C THR A 362 29.55 52.48 -50.77
N ILE A 363 30.32 51.41 -50.55
CA ILE A 363 31.65 51.22 -51.15
C ILE A 363 31.60 51.11 -52.69
N THR A 364 30.49 50.62 -53.25
CA THR A 364 30.36 50.44 -54.72
C THR A 364 29.86 51.72 -55.42
N ALA A 365 29.41 52.72 -54.67
CA ALA A 365 28.92 53.99 -55.18
C ALA A 365 29.98 55.11 -55.19
N GLU A 366 31.09 54.91 -54.46
CA GLU A 366 32.34 55.70 -54.54
C GLU A 366 33.24 55.16 -55.67
#